data_AF-A0A820QHX8-F1
#
_entry.id   AF-A0A820QHX8-F1
#
_cell.length_a   1.000
_cell.length_b   1.000
_cell.length_c   1.000
_cell.angle_alpha   90.00
_cell.angle_beta   90.00
_cell.angle_gamma   90.00
#
_symmetry.space_group_name_H-M   'P 1'
#
loop_
_entity.id
_entity.type
_entity.pdbx_description
1 polymer ?
#
loop_
_entity_poly.entity_id
_entity_poly.type
_entity_poly.pdbx_seq_one_letter_code
_entity_poly.pdbx_strand_id
1 'polypeptide(L)'
;MKIAIEGCCHGELDRIYETINQIENEQKIKIDLLLICGDFQAVRNEHDLLSMAVPPKYRSMQDFWRYYSGEKRAPVLTIFIGGNHES
;
A
#
# COMPACT_ATOMS: atom_id res chain seq x y z
N MET A 1 -20.37 -7.93 4.83
CA MET A 1 -18.92 -7.89 4.62
C MET A 1 -18.66 -7.25 3.27
N LYS A 2 -17.84 -6.19 3.22
CA LYS A 2 -17.43 -5.50 1.98
C LYS A 2 -15.92 -5.50 1.89
N ILE A 3 -15.40 -5.98 0.76
CA ILE A 3 -13.97 -6.18 0.54
C ILE A 3 -13.56 -5.29 -0.63
N ALA A 4 -12.57 -4.42 -0.41
CA ALA A 4 -11.92 -3.67 -1.46
C ALA A 4 -10.82 -4.53 -2.10
N ILE A 5 -10.70 -4.46 -3.42
CA ILE A 5 -9.69 -5.19 -4.19
C ILE A 5 -8.90 -4.15 -4.98
N GLU A 6 -7.60 -4.11 -4.74
CA GLU A 6 -6.64 -3.27 -5.43
C GLU A 6 -5.69 -4.15 -6.26
N GLY A 7 -5.32 -3.68 -7.45
CA GLY A 7 -4.39 -4.38 -8.32
C GLY A 7 -2.95 -4.26 -7.80
N CYS A 8 -2.17 -3.41 -8.48
CA CYS A 8 -0.79 -3.11 -8.09
C CYS A 8 -0.76 -1.84 -7.24
N CYS A 9 -0.14 -1.90 -6.05
CA CYS A 9 -0.09 -0.76 -5.13
C CYS A 9 0.97 0.28 -5.53
N HIS A 10 2.12 -0.15 -6.05
CA HIS A 10 3.27 0.68 -6.39
C HIS A 10 3.73 1.62 -5.25
N GLY A 11 3.50 1.21 -4.00
CA GLY A 11 3.82 1.95 -2.80
C GLY A 11 2.90 3.14 -2.48
N GLU A 12 1.85 3.41 -3.27
CA GLU A 12 0.91 4.53 -3.06
C GLU A 12 -0.19 4.21 -2.02
N LEU A 13 0.20 3.70 -0.85
CA LEU A 13 -0.72 3.30 0.22
C LEU A 13 -1.60 4.45 0.71
N ASP A 14 -1.07 5.67 0.80
CA ASP A 14 -1.83 6.83 1.25
C ASP A 14 -3.03 7.07 0.33
N ARG A 15 -2.82 7.02 -0.99
CA ARG A 15 -3.86 7.28 -2.00
C ARG A 15 -4.93 6.20 -1.98
N ILE A 16 -4.54 4.93 -1.82
CA ILE A 16 -5.49 3.81 -1.70
C ILE A 16 -6.37 3.98 -0.46
N TYR A 17 -5.77 4.28 0.69
CA TYR A 17 -6.52 4.47 1.93
C TYR A 17 -7.39 5.73 1.93
N GLU A 18 -6.93 6.84 1.34
CA GLU A 18 -7.75 8.03 1.11
C GLU A 18 -8.97 7.72 0.24
N THR A 19 -8.78 6.94 -0.83
CA THR A 19 -9.85 6.51 -1.74
C THR A 19 -10.88 5.63 -1.01
N ILE A 20 -10.43 4.69 -0.19
CA ILE A 20 -11.32 3.86 0.64
C ILE A 20 -12.14 4.76 1.58
N ASN A 21 -11.50 5.71 2.26
CA ASN A 21 -12.19 6.62 3.17
C ASN A 21 -13.22 7.49 2.43
N GLN A 22 -12.91 7.98 1.22
CA GLN A 22 -13.86 8.71 0.38
C GLN A 22 -15.09 7.84 0.05
N ILE A 23 -14.88 6.61 -0.43
CA ILE A 23 -15.96 5.66 -0.76
C ILE A 23 -16.84 5.35 0.46
N GLU A 24 -16.23 5.09 1.62
CA GLU A 24 -16.96 4.84 2.88
C GLU A 24 -17.86 6.02 3.24
N ASN A 25 -17.34 7.25 3.12
CA ASN A 25 -18.05 8.48 3.47
C ASN A 25 -19.17 8.82 2.48
N GLU A 26 -18.95 8.65 1.19
CA GLU A 26 -19.92 8.95 0.13
C GLU A 26 -21.07 7.96 0.14
N GLN A 27 -20.76 6.66 0.19
CA GLN A 27 -21.76 5.61 0.07
C GLN A 27 -22.39 5.24 1.42
N LYS A 28 -21.88 5.80 2.53
CA LYS A 28 -22.27 5.44 3.90
C LYS A 28 -22.11 3.94 4.16
N ILE A 29 -20.94 3.43 3.78
CA ILE A 29 -20.58 2.01 3.92
C ILE A 29 -19.32 1.88 4.76
N LYS A 30 -19.04 0.65 5.22
CA LYS A 30 -17.76 0.26 5.80
C LYS A 30 -17.13 -0.81 4.92
N ILE A 31 -15.83 -0.67 4.63
CA ILE A 31 -14.96 -1.68 4.05
C ILE A 31 -14.29 -2.42 5.21
N ASP A 32 -14.46 -3.74 5.23
CA ASP A 32 -13.98 -4.61 6.31
C ASP A 32 -12.54 -5.10 6.06
N LEU A 33 -12.13 -5.15 4.78
CA LEU A 33 -10.87 -5.73 4.33
C LEU A 33 -10.42 -5.09 3.01
N LEU A 34 -9.13 -4.83 2.88
CA LEU A 34 -8.46 -4.51 1.62
C LEU A 34 -7.59 -5.70 1.19
N LEU A 35 -7.73 -6.14 -0.06
CA LEU A 35 -6.85 -7.09 -0.72
C LEU A 35 -6.00 -6.34 -1.77
N ILE A 36 -4.67 -6.44 -1.68
CA ILE A 36 -3.74 -5.90 -2.69
C ILE A 36 -3.11 -7.09 -3.43
N CYS A 37 -3.26 -7.10 -4.75
CA CYS A 37 -2.89 -8.25 -5.58
C CYS A 37 -1.42 -8.26 -6.04
N GLY A 38 -0.58 -7.31 -5.59
CA GLY A 38 0.84 -7.31 -5.86
C GLY A 38 1.47 -5.93 -5.83
N ASP A 39 2.77 -5.88 -6.09
CA ASP A 39 3.61 -4.68 -6.13
C ASP A 39 3.34 -3.77 -4.93
N PHE A 40 3.34 -4.35 -3.73
CA PHE A 40 3.08 -3.63 -2.49
C PHE A 40 4.21 -2.64 -2.18
N GLN A 41 5.46 -2.99 -2.51
CA GLN A 41 6.65 -2.18 -2.29
C GLN A 41 6.85 -1.84 -0.80
N ALA A 42 7.08 -2.86 0.03
CA ALA A 42 7.28 -2.75 1.48
C ALA A 42 8.62 -2.12 1.90
N VAL A 43 9.03 -1.01 1.26
CA VAL A 43 10.31 -0.33 1.53
C VAL A 43 10.30 0.32 2.91
N ARG A 44 11.17 -0.13 3.83
CA ARG A 44 11.25 0.38 5.20
C ARG A 44 12.26 1.52 5.34
N ASN A 45 13.31 1.53 4.54
CA ASN A 45 14.39 2.52 4.52
C ASN A 45 15.14 2.52 3.18
N GLU A 46 16.11 3.40 3.00
CA GLU A 46 16.84 3.51 1.72
C GLU A 46 17.62 2.25 1.31
N HIS A 47 18.00 1.39 2.27
CA HIS A 47 18.73 0.16 1.97
C HIS A 47 17.84 -0.86 1.24
N ASP A 48 16.56 -0.90 1.58
CA ASP A 48 15.55 -1.73 0.94
C ASP A 48 15.40 -1.39 -0.56
N LEU A 49 15.63 -0.13 -0.97
CA LEU A 49 15.63 0.27 -2.38
C LEU A 49 16.67 -0.49 -3.22
N LEU A 50 17.73 -1.02 -2.60
CA LEU A 50 18.77 -1.79 -3.29
C LEU A 50 18.30 -3.19 -3.68
N SER A 51 17.32 -3.77 -2.98
CA SER A 51 16.76 -5.09 -3.30
C SER A 51 15.71 -5.03 -4.43
N MET A 52 15.18 -3.85 -4.71
CA MET A 52 14.14 -3.68 -5.71
C MET A 52 14.63 -3.95 -7.14
N ALA A 53 13.87 -4.79 -7.86
CA ALA A 53 14.02 -5.03 -9.30
C ALA A 53 13.49 -3.87 -10.16
N VAL A 54 13.83 -2.63 -9.80
CA VAL A 54 13.42 -1.38 -10.46
C VAL A 54 14.66 -0.57 -10.85
N PRO A 55 14.72 0.05 -12.05
CA PRO A 55 15.83 0.90 -12.43
C PRO A 55 16.10 2.01 -11.41
N PRO A 56 17.36 2.34 -11.07
CA PRO A 56 17.68 3.28 -9.99
C PRO A 56 16.96 4.62 -10.06
N LYS A 57 16.75 5.16 -11.26
CA LYS A 57 16.03 6.43 -11.50
C LYS A 57 14.54 6.42 -11.15
N TYR A 58 13.94 5.26 -10.91
CA TYR A 58 12.52 5.08 -10.56
C TYR A 58 12.32 4.54 -9.15
N ARG A 59 13.40 4.33 -8.38
CA ARG A 59 13.30 3.89 -6.99
C ARG A 59 12.86 5.06 -6.12
N SER A 60 11.85 4.83 -5.28
CA SER A 60 11.30 5.81 -4.34
C SER A 60 10.94 5.10 -3.05
N MET A 61 11.11 5.79 -1.93
CA MET A 61 10.70 5.32 -0.60
C MET A 61 9.18 5.11 -0.50
N GLN A 62 8.40 5.84 -1.31
CA GLN A 62 6.94 5.84 -1.27
C GLN A 62 6.39 5.96 0.16
N ASP A 63 5.31 5.23 0.48
CA ASP A 63 4.55 5.48 1.70
C ASP A 63 4.85 4.50 2.84
N PHE A 64 5.22 3.26 2.53
CA PHE A 64 5.22 2.16 3.50
C PHE A 64 6.11 2.41 4.72
N TRP A 65 7.26 3.08 4.56
CA TRP A 65 8.16 3.37 5.68
C TRP A 65 7.48 4.13 6.84
N ARG A 66 6.47 4.95 6.56
CA ARG A 66 5.66 5.68 7.57
C ARG A 66 4.73 4.74 8.34
N TYR A 67 4.23 3.69 7.68
CA TYR A 67 3.44 2.64 8.32
C TYR A 67 4.33 1.70 9.13
N TYR A 68 5.53 1.39 8.62
CA TYR A 68 6.52 0.59 9.31
C TYR A 68 7.06 1.28 10.57
N SER A 69 7.33 2.59 10.51
CA SER A 69 7.83 3.37 11.65
C SER A 69 6.78 3.60 12.74
N GLY A 70 5.50 3.38 12.43
CA GLY A 70 4.38 3.71 13.30
C GLY A 70 3.93 5.17 13.25
N GLU A 71 4.50 5.99 12.36
CA GLU A 71 4.00 7.35 12.08
C GLU A 71 2.56 7.32 11.56
N LYS A 72 2.23 6.29 10.75
CA LYS A 72 0.88 6.03 10.24
C LYS A 72 0.41 4.63 10.62
N ARG A 73 -0.91 4.48 10.70
CA ARG A 73 -1.58 3.19 10.93
C ARG A 73 -2.55 2.92 9.79
N ALA A 74 -2.55 1.70 9.27
CA ALA A 74 -3.52 1.27 8.27
C ALA A 74 -4.95 1.39 8.83
N PRO A 75 -5.87 2.09 8.14
CA PRO A 75 -7.24 2.32 8.63
C PRO A 75 -8.15 1.10 8.47
N VAL A 76 -7.72 0.10 7.71
CA VAL A 76 -8.43 -1.15 7.43
C VAL A 76 -7.43 -2.30 7.39
N LEU A 77 -7.85 -3.49 7.82
CA LEU A 77 -7.04 -4.70 7.66
C LEU A 77 -6.68 -4.85 6.17
N THR A 78 -5.39 -4.97 5.89
CA THR A 78 -4.86 -5.05 4.53
C THR A 78 -4.10 -6.36 4.40
N ILE A 79 -4.54 -7.23 3.50
CA ILE A 79 -3.84 -8.46 3.13
C ILE A 79 -3.29 -8.26 1.73
N PHE A 80 -2.03 -8.62 1.52
CA PHE A 80 -1.38 -8.47 0.24
C PHE A 80 -0.52 -9.69 -0.09
N ILE A 81 -0.25 -9.86 -1.38
CA ILE A 81 0.76 -10.77 -1.89
C ILE A 81 1.88 -9.97 -2.56
N GLY A 82 3.06 -10.57 -2.73
CA GLY A 82 4.14 -9.94 -3.47
C GLY A 82 3.90 -9.96 -4.99
N GLY A 83 4.37 -8.92 -5.67
CA GLY A 83 4.48 -8.83 -7.12
C GLY A 83 5.93 -8.91 -7.62
N ASN A 84 6.24 -8.18 -8.69
CA ASN A 84 7.57 -8.13 -9.30
C ASN A 84 8.39 -6.89 -8.87
N HIS A 85 7.74 -5.86 -8.33
CA HIS A 85 8.41 -4.70 -7.74
C HIS A 85 8.29 -4.76 -6.22
N GLU A 86 9.10 -5.61 -5.57
CA GLU A 86 9.05 -5.79 -4.12
C GLU A 86 10.40 -5.49 -3.44
N SER A 87 10.33 -5.29 -2.13
CA SER A 87 11.48 -5.09 -1.24
C SER A 87 11.28 -5.87 0.06
#